data_AF-A0A1V5BAD8-F1
#
_entry.id   AF-A0A1V5BAD8-F1
#
_cell.length_a   1.000
_cell.length_b   1.000
_cell.length_c   1.000
_cell.angle_alpha   90.00
_cell.angle_beta   90.00
_cell.angle_gamma   90.00
#
_symmetry.space_group_name_H-M   'P 1'
#
loop_
_entity.id
_entity.type
_entity.pdbx_description
1 polymer ?
#
loop_
_entity_poly.entity_id
_entity_poly.type
_entity_poly.pdbx_seq_one_letter_code
_entity_poly.pdbx_strand_id
1 'polypeptide(L)'
;MHLNKMQLFIAVALLIAQQLFVIAAADSGSGLVNVIVDMQQSPLAEGKSQLEKENMEMNSTTNLLNEVDSRGLSVSISVTGDIAYSVYPLYVTMLGSKDNHELIMGGLTANDQLVSFEDQDSRIRKTKRYIEDDYICGGKQITVVGLLPVPDSFNESAYKILDDLSMLYLVDDTGMADSQGKTGPYPMSGYAFYAVPVTAGPEFVMKDQAAKDAGLNGTDWYNLLASTFDEKAAKGEPMVVVFTNTVSGWDEYLDAYKKFIEYATGKGASFVTTKALVESSKNA
;
A
#
# COMPACT_ATOMS: atom_id res chain seq x y z
N MET A 1 25.33 -12.79 7.33
CA MET A 1 23.98 -12.64 7.91
C MET A 1 23.92 -11.74 9.14
N HIS A 2 24.88 -11.76 10.08
CA HIS A 2 24.89 -10.85 11.24
C HIS A 2 25.31 -9.39 10.93
N LEU A 3 26.08 -9.17 9.85
CA LEU A 3 26.61 -7.84 9.52
C LEU A 3 25.51 -6.87 9.02
N ASN A 4 24.57 -7.35 8.20
CA ASN A 4 23.47 -6.51 7.68
C ASN A 4 22.48 -6.10 8.78
N LYS A 5 22.13 -7.02 9.69
CA LYS A 5 21.29 -6.66 10.85
C LYS A 5 21.96 -5.59 11.71
N MET A 6 23.27 -5.71 11.94
CA MET A 6 24.01 -4.71 12.72
C MET A 6 24.06 -3.34 12.03
N GLN A 7 24.20 -3.29 10.69
CA GLN A 7 24.14 -2.04 9.93
C GLN A 7 22.75 -1.40 9.98
N LEU A 8 21.69 -2.20 9.85
CA LEU A 8 20.32 -1.75 9.98
C LEU A 8 20.02 -1.21 11.40
N PHE A 9 20.44 -1.91 12.45
CA PHE A 9 20.33 -1.42 13.83
C PHE A 9 21.13 -0.15 14.07
N ILE A 10 22.32 -0.01 13.47
CA ILE A 10 23.13 1.21 13.56
C ILE A 10 22.46 2.37 12.80
N ALA A 11 21.88 2.12 11.63
CA ALA A 11 21.16 3.12 10.85
C ALA A 11 19.91 3.61 11.59
N VAL A 12 19.11 2.69 12.16
CA VAL A 12 17.95 3.01 13.00
C VAL A 12 18.39 3.77 14.26
N ALA A 13 19.45 3.34 14.93
CA ALA A 13 19.98 4.02 16.13
C ALA A 13 20.55 5.42 15.81
N LEU A 14 21.18 5.61 14.65
CA LEU A 14 21.66 6.91 14.19
C LEU A 14 20.51 7.85 13.84
N LEU A 15 19.43 7.33 13.25
CA LEU A 15 18.21 8.08 13.00
C LEU A 15 17.60 8.59 14.33
N ILE A 16 17.53 7.72 15.34
CA ILE A 16 17.06 8.06 16.69
C ILE A 16 17.99 9.09 17.36
N ALA A 17 19.31 8.95 17.23
CA ALA A 17 20.28 9.85 17.86
C ALA A 17 20.28 11.25 17.25
N GLN A 18 19.97 11.39 15.95
CA GLN A 18 19.83 12.70 15.29
C GLN A 18 18.59 13.48 15.77
N GLN A 19 17.61 12.83 16.38
CA GLN A 19 16.39 13.47 16.90
C GLN A 19 16.59 14.15 18.27
N LEU A 20 17.69 13.86 19.00
CA LEU A 20 17.96 14.50 20.30
C LEU A 20 18.50 15.94 20.20
N PHE A 21 18.76 16.45 18.99
CA PHE A 21 19.36 17.78 18.79
C PHE A 21 18.47 18.80 18.06
N VAL A 22 17.23 18.46 17.68
CA VAL A 22 16.32 19.40 17.00
C VAL A 22 15.10 19.68 17.89
N ILE A 23 15.31 20.46 18.95
CA ILE A 23 14.22 21.26 19.53
C ILE A 23 14.30 22.64 18.87
N ALA A 24 13.84 22.70 17.63
CA ALA A 24 13.43 23.95 17.00
C ALA A 24 11.97 23.75 16.62
N ALA A 25 11.10 24.64 17.09
CA ALA A 25 9.68 24.64 16.78
C ALA A 25 9.49 24.78 15.26
N ALA A 26 9.41 23.64 14.58
CA ALA A 26 8.87 23.59 13.23
C ALA A 26 7.37 23.81 13.38
N ASP A 27 6.87 24.83 12.69
CA ASP A 27 5.45 24.95 12.39
C ASP A 27 5.04 23.61 11.77
N SER A 28 4.30 22.81 12.52
CA SER A 28 4.08 21.40 12.21
C SER A 28 3.14 21.33 11.02
N GLY A 29 3.70 21.38 9.81
CA GLY A 29 2.96 21.07 8.60
C GLY A 29 2.29 19.71 8.81
N SER A 30 0.96 19.68 8.73
CA SER A 30 0.19 18.46 8.78
C SER A 30 0.70 17.53 7.67
N GLY A 31 1.39 16.44 8.04
CA GLY A 31 1.94 15.50 7.06
C GLY A 31 0.86 14.85 6.20
N LEU A 32 1.18 14.51 4.96
CA LEU A 32 0.27 13.81 4.05
C LEU A 32 0.60 12.31 4.06
N VAL A 33 -0.38 11.45 4.32
CA VAL A 33 -0.19 10.00 4.40
C VAL A 33 -1.14 9.29 3.44
N ASN A 34 -0.59 8.43 2.58
CA ASN A 34 -1.34 7.46 1.80
C ASN A 34 -1.06 6.06 2.34
N VAL A 35 -2.08 5.47 2.96
CA VAL A 35 -2.07 4.08 3.41
C VAL A 35 -2.69 3.22 2.32
N ILE A 36 -1.95 2.19 1.90
CA ILE A 36 -2.43 1.15 0.99
C ILE A 36 -2.52 -0.15 1.77
N VAL A 37 -3.72 -0.72 1.88
CA VAL A 37 -3.92 -2.06 2.43
C VAL A 37 -3.92 -3.05 1.26
N ASP A 38 -2.97 -3.96 1.24
CA ASP A 38 -2.83 -4.98 0.22
C ASP A 38 -3.53 -6.27 0.68
N MET A 39 -4.72 -6.50 0.14
CA MET A 39 -5.57 -7.64 0.46
C MET A 39 -5.25 -8.80 -0.49
N GLN A 40 -4.68 -9.85 0.07
CA GLN A 40 -4.27 -11.04 -0.66
C GLN A 40 -4.63 -12.33 0.07
N GLN A 41 -4.70 -13.44 -0.68
CA GLN A 41 -4.81 -14.77 -0.07
C GLN A 41 -3.55 -15.08 0.72
N SER A 42 -3.71 -15.75 1.85
CA SER A 42 -2.56 -16.07 2.68
C SER A 42 -1.84 -17.30 2.12
N PRO A 43 -0.51 -17.25 1.88
CA PRO A 43 0.23 -18.46 1.50
C PRO A 43 0.20 -19.54 2.61
N LEU A 44 -0.14 -19.15 3.83
CA LEU A 44 -0.29 -20.04 4.98
C LEU A 44 -1.71 -20.63 5.13
N ALA A 45 -2.65 -20.25 4.25
CA ALA A 45 -4.03 -20.73 4.24
C ALA A 45 -4.18 -22.15 3.67
N GLU A 46 -3.16 -22.67 2.97
CA GLU A 46 -3.22 -24.01 2.38
C GLU A 46 -3.43 -25.09 3.45
N GLY A 47 -4.41 -25.99 3.22
CA GLY A 47 -4.75 -27.07 4.17
C GLY A 47 -5.46 -26.63 5.45
N LYS A 48 -5.74 -25.34 5.63
CA LYS A 48 -6.48 -24.79 6.77
C LYS A 48 -7.99 -24.92 6.62
N SER A 49 -8.70 -24.92 7.75
CA SER A 49 -10.17 -24.86 7.76
C SER A 49 -10.67 -23.53 7.18
N GLN A 50 -11.91 -23.50 6.69
CA GLN A 50 -12.51 -22.28 6.14
C GLN A 50 -12.47 -21.10 7.12
N LEU A 51 -12.75 -21.34 8.40
CA LEU A 51 -12.70 -20.33 9.45
C LEU A 51 -11.27 -19.78 9.66
N GLU A 52 -10.26 -20.65 9.62
CA GLU A 52 -8.86 -20.21 9.69
C GLU A 52 -8.48 -19.36 8.48
N LYS A 53 -8.91 -19.72 7.27
CA LYS A 53 -8.67 -18.91 6.07
C LYS A 53 -9.32 -17.53 6.17
N GLU A 54 -10.59 -17.48 6.56
CA GLU A 54 -11.33 -16.23 6.80
C GLU A 54 -10.64 -15.36 7.84
N ASN A 55 -10.13 -15.97 8.92
CA ASN A 55 -9.37 -15.26 9.93
C ASN A 55 -8.08 -14.66 9.35
N MET A 56 -7.35 -15.44 8.54
CA MET A 56 -6.04 -15.05 8.01
C MET A 56 -6.11 -14.03 6.88
N GLU A 57 -7.26 -13.92 6.21
CA GLU A 57 -7.42 -13.11 5.00
C GLU A 57 -8.40 -11.95 5.24
N MET A 58 -9.68 -12.27 5.41
CA MET A 58 -10.76 -11.29 5.55
C MET A 58 -10.70 -10.56 6.90
N ASN A 59 -10.59 -11.28 8.01
CA ASN A 59 -10.57 -10.66 9.34
C ASN A 59 -9.26 -9.90 9.57
N SER A 60 -8.13 -10.42 9.10
CA SER A 60 -6.87 -9.67 9.03
C SER A 60 -7.00 -8.34 8.29
N THR A 61 -7.69 -8.33 7.15
CA THR A 61 -7.96 -7.08 6.41
C THR A 61 -8.89 -6.17 7.21
N THR A 62 -9.93 -6.73 7.84
CA THR A 62 -10.88 -6.00 8.70
C THR A 62 -10.17 -5.34 9.89
N ASN A 63 -9.18 -6.01 10.49
CA ASN A 63 -8.40 -5.46 11.60
C ASN A 63 -7.64 -4.20 11.20
N LEU A 64 -7.05 -4.17 10.00
CA LEU A 64 -6.41 -2.98 9.45
C LEU A 64 -7.43 -1.88 9.19
N LEU A 65 -8.51 -2.22 8.47
CA LEU A 65 -9.51 -1.23 8.06
C LEU A 65 -10.28 -0.61 9.23
N ASN A 66 -10.53 -1.35 10.30
CA ASN A 66 -11.20 -0.82 11.49
C ASN A 66 -10.49 0.41 12.09
N GLU A 67 -9.16 0.49 11.98
CA GLU A 67 -8.42 1.64 12.53
C GLU A 67 -8.59 2.91 11.70
N VAL A 68 -8.66 2.79 10.38
CA VAL A 68 -8.93 3.93 9.49
C VAL A 68 -10.41 4.30 9.48
N ASP A 69 -11.29 3.30 9.44
CA ASP A 69 -12.74 3.48 9.37
C ASP A 69 -13.32 4.15 10.62
N SER A 70 -12.91 3.70 11.81
CA SER A 70 -13.39 4.27 13.08
C SER A 70 -13.04 5.75 13.26
N ARG A 71 -12.07 6.24 12.47
CA ARG A 71 -11.58 7.63 12.47
C ARG A 71 -12.01 8.41 11.22
N GLY A 72 -12.74 7.79 10.29
CA GLY A 72 -13.16 8.41 9.03
C GLY A 72 -11.99 8.75 8.09
N LEU A 73 -10.87 8.02 8.20
CA LEU A 73 -9.68 8.26 7.39
C LEU A 73 -9.82 7.61 6.01
N SER A 74 -9.23 8.23 5.00
CA SER A 74 -9.17 7.68 3.64
C SER A 74 -8.08 6.62 3.50
N VAL A 75 -8.35 5.58 2.71
CA VAL A 75 -7.45 4.44 2.47
C VAL A 75 -7.60 3.91 1.05
N SER A 76 -6.49 3.45 0.47
CA SER A 76 -6.50 2.65 -0.76
C SER A 76 -6.42 1.17 -0.42
N ILE A 77 -7.13 0.32 -1.14
CA ILE A 77 -7.17 -1.12 -0.90
C ILE A 77 -6.85 -1.83 -2.21
N SER A 78 -5.70 -2.48 -2.27
CA SER A 78 -5.35 -3.38 -3.37
C SER A 78 -6.06 -4.71 -3.17
N VAL A 79 -6.74 -5.18 -4.21
CA VAL A 79 -7.49 -6.43 -4.20
C VAL A 79 -7.04 -7.29 -5.39
N THR A 80 -6.68 -8.54 -5.11
CA THR A 80 -6.38 -9.50 -6.17
C THR A 80 -7.64 -10.04 -6.84
N GLY A 81 -7.55 -10.38 -8.13
CA GLY A 81 -8.71 -10.80 -8.91
C GLY A 81 -9.38 -12.08 -8.40
N ASP A 82 -8.62 -13.01 -7.84
CA ASP A 82 -9.13 -14.23 -7.20
C ASP A 82 -9.96 -13.94 -5.94
N ILE A 83 -9.55 -12.96 -5.11
CA ILE A 83 -10.32 -12.50 -3.95
C ILE A 83 -11.65 -11.89 -4.39
N ALA A 84 -11.59 -10.95 -5.34
CA ALA A 84 -12.78 -10.26 -5.84
C ALA A 84 -13.78 -11.23 -6.49
N TYR A 85 -13.30 -12.21 -7.26
CA TYR A 85 -14.19 -13.09 -8.01
C TYR A 85 -14.66 -14.32 -7.23
N SER A 86 -13.78 -14.93 -6.43
CA SER A 86 -14.00 -16.30 -5.94
C SER A 86 -13.98 -16.45 -4.43
N VAL A 87 -13.15 -15.69 -3.72
CA VAL A 87 -12.97 -15.93 -2.27
C VAL A 87 -13.94 -15.07 -1.45
N TYR A 88 -13.97 -13.75 -1.69
CA TYR A 88 -14.75 -12.82 -0.87
C TYR A 88 -15.47 -11.72 -1.68
N PRO A 89 -16.24 -12.04 -2.75
CA PRO A 89 -16.90 -11.03 -3.60
C PRO A 89 -17.78 -10.05 -2.83
N LEU A 90 -18.59 -10.55 -1.89
CA LEU A 90 -19.47 -9.70 -1.08
C LEU A 90 -18.70 -8.76 -0.16
N TYR A 91 -17.53 -9.20 0.34
CA TYR A 91 -16.68 -8.36 1.17
C TYR A 91 -16.04 -7.26 0.32
N VAL A 92 -15.54 -7.58 -0.88
CA VAL A 92 -15.00 -6.57 -1.81
C VAL A 92 -16.06 -5.55 -2.21
N THR A 93 -17.27 -6.00 -2.52
CA THR A 93 -18.42 -5.11 -2.76
C THR A 93 -18.69 -4.19 -1.56
N MET A 94 -18.64 -4.72 -0.33
CA MET A 94 -18.80 -3.92 0.89
C MET A 94 -17.68 -2.89 1.03
N LEU A 95 -16.42 -3.27 0.76
CA LEU A 95 -15.29 -2.36 0.81
C LEU A 95 -15.44 -1.20 -0.18
N GLY A 96 -15.84 -1.48 -1.42
CA GLY A 96 -16.08 -0.47 -2.45
C GLY A 96 -17.29 0.43 -2.20
N SER A 97 -18.19 0.04 -1.30
CA SER A 97 -19.38 0.83 -0.96
C SER A 97 -19.09 2.04 -0.06
N LYS A 98 -17.92 2.08 0.59
CA LYS A 98 -17.55 3.16 1.51
C LYS A 98 -16.89 4.33 0.79
N ASP A 99 -17.30 5.56 1.10
CA ASP A 99 -16.80 6.76 0.41
C ASP A 99 -15.34 7.13 0.75
N ASN A 100 -14.83 6.68 1.91
CA ASN A 100 -13.43 6.85 2.32
C ASN A 100 -12.50 5.76 1.76
N HIS A 101 -13.04 4.79 1.03
CA HIS A 101 -12.26 3.70 0.43
C HIS A 101 -12.04 3.94 -1.06
N GLU A 102 -10.82 3.68 -1.50
CA GLU A 102 -10.49 3.48 -2.90
C GLU A 102 -10.12 2.02 -3.13
N LEU A 103 -10.79 1.33 -4.05
CA LEU A 103 -10.34 0.02 -4.53
C LEU A 103 -9.38 0.19 -5.70
N ILE A 104 -8.26 -0.53 -5.65
CA ILE A 104 -7.25 -0.59 -6.70
C ILE A 104 -6.99 -2.04 -7.07
N MET A 105 -6.47 -2.27 -8.27
CA MET A 105 -6.11 -3.62 -8.69
C MET A 105 -4.83 -4.08 -8.00
N GLY A 106 -4.81 -5.33 -7.57
CA GLY A 106 -3.60 -6.11 -7.37
C GLY A 106 -3.21 -6.90 -8.63
N GLY A 107 -2.54 -8.04 -8.45
CA GLY A 107 -2.45 -9.09 -9.47
C GLY A 107 -3.76 -9.89 -9.63
N LEU A 108 -3.77 -10.86 -10.54
CA LEU A 108 -4.84 -11.86 -10.58
C LEU A 108 -4.80 -12.75 -9.34
N THR A 109 -3.59 -13.08 -8.88
CA THR A 109 -3.31 -13.77 -7.62
C THR A 109 -2.07 -13.14 -6.96
N ALA A 110 -1.88 -13.37 -5.66
CA ALA A 110 -0.70 -12.91 -4.93
C ALA A 110 0.63 -13.55 -5.39
N ASN A 111 0.56 -14.64 -6.15
CA ASN A 111 1.71 -15.41 -6.62
C ASN A 111 1.96 -15.22 -8.12
N ASP A 112 1.38 -14.19 -8.73
CA ASP A 112 1.58 -13.91 -10.14
C ASP A 112 3.07 -13.77 -10.46
N GLN A 113 3.45 -14.31 -11.62
CA GLN A 113 4.81 -14.32 -12.13
C GLN A 113 4.85 -13.52 -13.42
N LEU A 114 6.04 -13.06 -13.80
CA LEU A 114 6.23 -12.43 -15.10
C LEU A 114 5.90 -13.44 -16.22
N VAL A 115 5.06 -13.02 -17.15
CA VAL A 115 4.57 -13.84 -18.26
C VAL A 115 4.62 -13.07 -19.58
N SER A 116 4.17 -13.71 -20.68
CA SER A 116 4.06 -13.08 -22.00
C SER A 116 3.20 -11.81 -21.95
N PHE A 117 3.34 -10.94 -22.95
CA PHE A 117 2.50 -9.74 -23.05
C PHE A 117 1.02 -10.09 -23.09
N GLU A 118 0.65 -11.08 -23.90
CA GLU A 118 -0.74 -11.54 -24.06
C GLU A 118 -1.32 -12.08 -22.75
N ASP A 119 -0.51 -12.81 -21.98
CA ASP A 119 -0.91 -13.30 -20.67
C ASP A 119 -1.03 -12.17 -19.64
N GLN A 120 -0.12 -11.18 -19.67
CA GLN A 120 -0.21 -9.99 -18.82
C GLN A 120 -1.48 -9.19 -19.13
N ASP A 121 -1.77 -8.91 -20.41
CA ASP A 121 -2.96 -8.18 -20.85
C ASP A 121 -4.24 -8.90 -20.39
N SER A 122 -4.30 -10.21 -20.62
CA SER A 122 -5.42 -11.05 -20.18
C SER A 122 -5.63 -11.00 -18.66
N ARG A 123 -4.56 -11.13 -17.86
CA ARG A 123 -4.65 -11.10 -16.39
C ARG A 123 -5.06 -9.74 -15.85
N ILE A 124 -4.48 -8.65 -16.35
CA ILE A 124 -4.79 -7.29 -15.90
C ILE A 124 -6.25 -6.95 -16.24
N ARG A 125 -6.68 -7.19 -17.49
CA ARG A 125 -8.08 -6.94 -17.90
C ARG A 125 -9.07 -7.79 -17.11
N LYS A 126 -8.73 -9.05 -16.85
CA LYS A 126 -9.57 -9.96 -16.06
C LYS A 126 -9.70 -9.50 -14.61
N THR A 127 -8.60 -9.05 -14.01
CA THR A 127 -8.59 -8.49 -12.64
C THR A 127 -9.45 -7.24 -12.55
N LYS A 128 -9.27 -6.29 -13.48
CA LYS A 128 -10.12 -5.09 -13.58
C LYS A 128 -11.60 -5.46 -13.61
N ARG A 129 -11.98 -6.34 -14.54
CA ARG A 129 -13.35 -6.80 -14.69
C ARG A 129 -13.88 -7.44 -13.40
N TYR A 130 -13.10 -8.30 -12.74
CA TYR A 130 -13.55 -8.97 -11.52
C TYR A 130 -13.83 -8.02 -10.37
N ILE A 131 -13.10 -6.90 -10.26
CA ILE A 131 -13.36 -5.90 -9.23
C ILE A 131 -14.50 -4.94 -9.63
N GLU A 132 -14.64 -4.63 -10.93
CA GLU A 132 -15.68 -3.70 -11.42
C GLU A 132 -17.04 -4.35 -11.72
N ASP A 133 -17.09 -5.69 -11.87
CA ASP A 133 -18.32 -6.46 -12.01
C ASP A 133 -19.07 -6.59 -10.66
N ASP A 134 -18.44 -6.21 -9.55
CA ASP A 134 -19.09 -6.11 -8.24
C ASP A 134 -20.02 -4.89 -8.20
N TYR A 135 -21.29 -5.12 -7.87
CA TYR A 135 -22.32 -4.08 -7.81
C TYR A 135 -22.62 -3.69 -6.37
N ILE A 136 -22.46 -2.40 -6.07
CA ILE A 136 -22.92 -1.84 -4.81
C ILE A 136 -24.45 -1.65 -4.90
N CYS A 137 -25.15 -1.97 -3.81
CA CYS A 137 -26.59 -1.70 -3.68
C CYS A 137 -26.92 -0.27 -4.12
N GLY A 138 -27.88 -0.12 -5.05
CA GLY A 138 -28.24 1.17 -5.64
C GLY A 138 -27.64 1.42 -7.03
N GLY A 139 -26.88 0.48 -7.59
CA GLY A 139 -26.39 0.52 -8.98
C GLY A 139 -25.12 1.34 -9.18
N LYS A 140 -24.44 1.74 -8.09
CA LYS A 140 -23.11 2.36 -8.16
C LYS A 140 -22.11 1.26 -8.55
N GLN A 141 -21.45 1.46 -9.69
CA GLN A 141 -20.40 0.57 -10.15
C GLN A 141 -19.08 0.95 -9.46
N ILE A 142 -18.30 -0.05 -9.08
CA ILE A 142 -16.91 0.15 -8.66
C ILE A 142 -16.10 0.50 -9.90
N THR A 143 -15.22 1.51 -9.80
CA THR A 143 -14.29 1.86 -10.87
C THR A 143 -12.89 1.89 -10.30
N VAL A 144 -12.03 1.01 -10.80
CA VAL A 144 -10.63 0.92 -10.37
C VAL A 144 -9.74 1.68 -11.35
N VAL A 145 -8.93 2.59 -10.81
CA VAL A 145 -8.04 3.46 -11.60
C VAL A 145 -6.57 3.35 -11.21
N GLY A 146 -6.25 2.49 -10.24
CA GLY A 146 -4.89 2.17 -9.81
C GLY A 146 -4.52 0.71 -9.97
N LEU A 147 -3.22 0.43 -10.09
CA LEU A 147 -2.63 -0.91 -9.98
C LEU A 147 -1.49 -0.90 -8.95
N LEU A 148 -1.51 -1.82 -7.99
CA LEU A 148 -0.35 -2.25 -7.21
C LEU A 148 0.06 -3.63 -7.75
N PRO A 149 1.15 -3.73 -8.52
CA PRO A 149 1.54 -5.00 -9.12
C PRO A 149 2.13 -5.95 -8.06
N VAL A 150 2.11 -7.25 -8.37
CA VAL A 150 2.91 -8.22 -7.60
C VAL A 150 4.39 -7.98 -7.95
N PRO A 151 5.30 -7.93 -6.95
CA PRO A 151 6.72 -7.74 -7.21
C PRO A 151 7.27 -8.73 -8.24
N ASP A 152 8.14 -8.25 -9.13
CA ASP A 152 8.76 -9.02 -10.21
C ASP A 152 7.77 -9.66 -11.22
N SER A 153 6.46 -9.37 -11.14
CA SER A 153 5.44 -9.96 -12.02
C SER A 153 5.08 -9.09 -13.23
N PHE A 154 5.66 -7.91 -13.35
CA PHE A 154 5.33 -6.91 -14.37
C PHE A 154 6.60 -6.34 -15.02
N ASN A 155 6.46 -5.79 -16.22
CA ASN A 155 7.54 -5.11 -16.94
C ASN A 155 6.99 -3.91 -17.74
N GLU A 156 7.85 -3.26 -18.53
CA GLU A 156 7.48 -2.10 -19.34
C GLU A 156 6.31 -2.37 -20.30
N SER A 157 6.14 -3.61 -20.77
CA SER A 157 5.00 -3.98 -21.61
C SER A 157 3.66 -3.84 -20.88
N ALA A 158 3.64 -3.97 -19.55
CA ALA A 158 2.46 -3.71 -18.74
C ALA A 158 2.00 -2.25 -18.83
N TYR A 159 2.92 -1.29 -18.99
CA TYR A 159 2.57 0.13 -19.07
C TYR A 159 1.68 0.44 -20.27
N LYS A 160 1.90 -0.24 -21.40
CA LYS A 160 1.02 -0.13 -22.56
C LYS A 160 -0.40 -0.62 -22.25
N ILE A 161 -0.52 -1.72 -21.51
CA ILE A 161 -1.82 -2.27 -21.10
C ILE A 161 -2.54 -1.28 -20.17
N LEU A 162 -1.82 -0.66 -19.24
CA LEU A 162 -2.37 0.35 -18.33
C LEU A 162 -2.87 1.59 -19.08
N ASP A 163 -2.11 2.06 -20.06
CA ASP A 163 -2.49 3.20 -20.91
C ASP A 163 -3.72 2.88 -21.76
N ASP A 164 -3.75 1.70 -22.40
CA ASP A 164 -4.91 1.21 -23.17
C ASP A 164 -6.17 1.05 -22.31
N LEU A 165 -6.00 0.78 -21.01
CA LEU A 165 -7.09 0.69 -20.02
C LEU A 165 -7.46 2.04 -19.39
N SER A 166 -6.79 3.13 -19.78
CA SER A 166 -6.97 4.46 -19.20
C SER A 166 -6.78 4.46 -17.68
N MET A 167 -5.84 3.66 -17.19
CA MET A 167 -5.47 3.65 -15.78
C MET A 167 -4.87 4.99 -15.38
N LEU A 168 -5.20 5.47 -14.18
CA LEU A 168 -4.72 6.76 -13.69
C LEU A 168 -3.30 6.65 -13.14
N TYR A 169 -2.99 5.55 -12.46
CA TYR A 169 -1.66 5.37 -11.86
C TYR A 169 -1.25 3.90 -11.65
N LEU A 170 0.06 3.73 -11.51
CA LEU A 170 0.74 2.53 -11.04
C LEU A 170 1.42 2.87 -9.70
N VAL A 171 1.22 2.03 -8.68
CA VAL A 171 1.98 2.10 -7.43
C VAL A 171 3.30 1.37 -7.65
N ASP A 172 4.42 2.03 -7.38
CA ASP A 172 5.74 1.43 -7.46
C ASP A 172 6.25 1.05 -6.07
N ASP A 173 6.14 -0.24 -5.74
CA ASP A 173 6.70 -0.83 -4.53
C ASP A 173 7.99 -1.64 -4.80
N THR A 174 8.52 -1.56 -6.02
CA THR A 174 9.72 -2.28 -6.46
C THR A 174 10.94 -1.38 -6.63
N GLY A 175 10.73 -0.07 -6.67
CA GLY A 175 11.80 0.91 -6.78
C GLY A 175 12.35 0.99 -8.20
N MET A 176 11.48 1.20 -9.18
CA MET A 176 11.84 1.43 -10.57
C MET A 176 12.95 2.49 -10.68
N ALA A 177 13.82 2.37 -11.68
CA ALA A 177 14.91 3.33 -11.89
C ALA A 177 14.40 4.78 -11.97
N ASP A 178 13.25 5.00 -12.61
CA ASP A 178 12.62 6.31 -12.75
C ASP A 178 12.02 6.86 -11.44
N SER A 179 11.75 5.99 -10.45
CA SER A 179 11.29 6.35 -9.11
C SER A 179 12.42 6.78 -8.18
N GLN A 180 13.70 6.59 -8.57
CA GLN A 180 14.82 6.94 -7.71
C GLN A 180 14.82 8.45 -7.38
N GLY A 181 14.78 8.76 -6.08
CA GLY A 181 14.73 10.13 -5.59
C GLY A 181 13.37 10.83 -5.76
N LYS A 182 12.34 10.14 -6.25
CA LYS A 182 10.97 10.66 -6.31
C LYS A 182 10.28 10.43 -4.97
N THR A 183 9.60 11.45 -4.47
CA THR A 183 8.98 11.44 -3.13
C THR A 183 7.46 11.56 -3.17
N GLY A 184 6.86 11.67 -4.36
CA GLY A 184 5.42 11.68 -4.61
C GLY A 184 5.11 11.28 -6.04
N PRO A 185 3.82 11.33 -6.46
CA PRO A 185 3.44 10.94 -7.81
C PRO A 185 4.17 11.73 -8.88
N TYR A 186 4.51 11.08 -9.98
CA TYR A 186 5.14 11.71 -11.13
C TYR A 186 4.57 11.13 -12.44
N PRO A 187 4.50 11.94 -13.52
CA PRO A 187 4.03 11.45 -14.80
C PRO A 187 5.00 10.40 -15.36
N MET A 188 4.46 9.26 -15.80
CA MET A 188 5.27 8.22 -16.40
C MET A 188 5.66 8.62 -17.82
N SER A 189 6.97 8.62 -18.12
CA SER A 189 7.47 9.07 -19.42
C SER A 189 6.92 8.19 -20.55
N GLY A 190 6.27 8.80 -21.53
CA GLY A 190 5.71 8.10 -22.69
C GLY A 190 4.32 7.50 -22.50
N TYR A 191 3.68 7.70 -21.33
CA TYR A 191 2.35 7.17 -21.03
C TYR A 191 1.46 8.25 -20.38
N ALA A 192 0.14 8.04 -20.35
CA ALA A 192 -0.83 8.99 -19.80
C ALA A 192 -1.10 8.82 -18.29
N PHE A 193 -0.51 7.80 -17.67
CA PHE A 193 -0.67 7.50 -16.23
C PHE A 193 0.50 8.03 -15.39
N TYR A 194 0.31 8.03 -14.06
CA TYR A 194 1.32 8.44 -13.07
C TYR A 194 1.95 7.23 -12.41
N ALA A 195 3.22 7.29 -12.08
CA ALA A 195 3.84 6.37 -11.13
C ALA A 195 3.77 6.99 -9.73
N VAL A 196 3.42 6.18 -8.72
CA VAL A 196 3.35 6.58 -7.31
C VAL A 196 4.37 5.75 -6.54
N PRO A 197 5.55 6.30 -6.21
CA PRO A 197 6.56 5.56 -5.48
C PRO A 197 6.12 5.33 -4.03
N VAL A 198 6.18 4.08 -3.58
CA VAL A 198 6.13 3.76 -2.15
C VAL A 198 7.34 4.42 -1.50
N THR A 199 7.14 5.05 -0.34
CA THR A 199 8.20 5.81 0.32
C THR A 199 9.43 4.95 0.56
N ALA A 200 10.60 5.45 0.17
CA ALA A 200 11.85 4.76 0.44
C ALA A 200 12.15 4.75 1.96
N GLY A 201 12.40 3.57 2.52
CA GLY A 201 13.07 3.39 3.79
C GLY A 201 14.59 3.25 3.61
N PRO A 202 15.34 2.89 4.67
CA PRO A 202 16.80 2.83 4.62
C PRO A 202 17.38 1.84 3.59
N GLU A 203 16.78 0.65 3.46
CA GLU A 203 17.26 -0.42 2.56
C GLU A 203 16.15 -1.09 1.75
N PHE A 204 14.89 -0.67 1.98
CA PHE A 204 13.70 -1.24 1.36
C PHE A 204 12.61 -0.16 1.29
N VAL A 205 11.58 -0.34 0.47
CA VAL A 205 10.42 0.57 0.43
C VAL A 205 9.54 0.36 1.67
N MET A 206 8.75 1.35 2.10
CA MET A 206 7.85 1.27 3.25
C MET A 206 6.67 0.30 3.00
N LYS A 207 6.96 -1.00 2.97
CA LYS A 207 6.05 -2.14 2.85
C LYS A 207 6.34 -3.10 4.00
N ASP A 208 5.30 -3.52 4.71
CA ASP A 208 5.46 -4.35 5.92
C ASP A 208 6.15 -5.70 5.66
N GLN A 209 5.86 -6.34 4.53
CA GLN A 209 6.53 -7.59 4.11
C GLN A 209 8.03 -7.36 3.93
N ALA A 210 8.45 -6.25 3.31
CA ALA A 210 9.87 -5.93 3.13
C ALA A 210 10.56 -5.62 4.48
N ALA A 211 9.87 -4.94 5.40
CA ALA A 211 10.36 -4.71 6.76
C ALA A 211 10.58 -6.04 7.52
N LYS A 212 9.62 -6.97 7.40
CA LYS A 212 9.70 -8.30 7.98
C LYS A 212 10.84 -9.12 7.41
N ASP A 213 11.03 -9.09 6.09
CA ASP A 213 12.11 -9.79 5.41
C ASP A 213 13.49 -9.20 5.76
N ALA A 214 13.57 -7.90 6.02
CA ALA A 214 14.74 -7.24 6.60
C ALA A 214 14.98 -7.61 8.09
N GLY A 215 14.02 -8.29 8.72
CA GLY A 215 14.12 -8.83 10.07
C GLY A 215 13.74 -7.85 11.19
N LEU A 216 12.94 -6.83 10.87
CA LEU A 216 12.35 -5.95 11.89
C LEU A 216 11.27 -6.71 12.65
N ASN A 217 11.12 -6.40 13.94
CA ASN A 217 9.93 -6.78 14.73
C ASN A 217 8.90 -5.64 14.70
N GLY A 218 7.76 -5.81 15.36
CA GLY A 218 6.69 -4.81 15.36
C GLY A 218 7.10 -3.47 15.98
N THR A 219 7.95 -3.49 17.02
CA THR A 219 8.44 -2.25 17.65
C THR A 219 9.39 -1.49 16.72
N ASP A 220 10.32 -2.19 16.08
CA ASP A 220 11.25 -1.60 15.12
C ASP A 220 10.50 -1.05 13.90
N TRP A 221 9.48 -1.78 13.44
CA TRP A 221 8.63 -1.33 12.34
C TRP A 221 7.84 -0.06 12.69
N TYR A 222 7.23 0.01 13.87
CA TYR A 222 6.56 1.22 14.36
C TYR A 222 7.52 2.41 14.44
N ASN A 223 8.71 2.23 15.01
CA ASN A 223 9.69 3.31 15.14
C ASN A 223 10.12 3.84 13.76
N LEU A 224 10.31 2.94 12.79
CA LEU A 224 10.62 3.32 11.43
C LEU A 224 9.45 4.09 10.79
N LEU A 225 8.21 3.60 10.91
CA LEU A 225 7.03 4.31 10.41
C LEU A 225 6.91 5.73 10.96
N ALA A 226 7.01 5.89 12.28
CA ALA A 226 6.87 7.19 12.95
C ALA A 226 7.98 8.17 12.54
N SER A 227 9.24 7.69 12.50
CA SER A 227 10.37 8.54 12.12
C SER A 227 10.36 8.93 10.65
N THR A 228 9.98 8.01 9.75
CA THR A 228 9.80 8.33 8.33
C THR A 228 8.66 9.32 8.12
N PHE A 229 7.54 9.20 8.86
CA PHE A 229 6.47 10.19 8.81
C PHE A 229 6.96 11.58 9.21
N ASP A 230 7.67 11.71 10.34
CA ASP A 230 8.18 13.00 10.80
C ASP A 230 9.15 13.61 9.78
N GLU A 231 10.03 12.79 9.19
CA GLU A 231 10.97 13.24 8.15
C GLU A 231 10.23 13.75 6.90
N LYS A 232 9.23 13.01 6.42
CA LYS A 232 8.45 13.35 5.22
C LYS A 232 7.60 14.59 5.45
N ALA A 233 6.91 14.65 6.59
CA ALA A 233 6.12 15.81 7.01
C ALA A 233 6.98 17.08 7.11
N ALA A 234 8.17 17.00 7.70
CA ALA A 234 9.10 18.13 7.79
C ALA A 234 9.58 18.65 6.43
N LYS A 235 9.58 17.80 5.40
CA LYS A 235 9.92 18.15 4.02
C LYS A 235 8.72 18.56 3.17
N GLY A 236 7.49 18.47 3.69
CA GLY A 236 6.26 18.65 2.92
C GLY A 236 6.06 17.56 1.86
N GLU A 237 6.67 16.39 2.04
CA GLU A 237 6.57 15.24 1.14
C GLU A 237 5.49 14.27 1.64
N PRO A 238 4.76 13.58 0.74
CA PRO A 238 3.84 12.53 1.16
C PRO A 238 4.60 11.29 1.67
N MET A 239 4.00 10.60 2.64
CA MET A 239 4.37 9.25 3.01
C MET A 239 3.39 8.27 2.38
N VAL A 240 3.87 7.40 1.50
CA VAL A 240 3.13 6.30 0.88
C VAL A 240 3.63 5.00 1.50
N VAL A 241 2.73 4.23 2.12
CA VAL A 241 3.07 3.01 2.86
C VAL A 241 2.09 1.89 2.54
N VAL A 242 2.61 0.67 2.39
CA VAL A 242 1.84 -0.54 2.06
C VAL A 242 1.82 -1.49 3.25
N PHE A 243 0.63 -1.94 3.64
CA PHE A 243 0.40 -2.95 4.67
C PHE A 243 -0.34 -4.14 4.08
N THR A 244 0.26 -5.32 4.13
CA THR A 244 -0.38 -6.57 3.70
C THR A 244 -1.21 -7.15 4.84
N ASN A 245 -2.40 -7.66 4.52
CA ASN A 245 -3.24 -8.35 5.50
C ASN A 245 -2.52 -9.56 6.15
N THR A 246 -1.63 -10.21 5.41
CA THR A 246 -0.86 -11.38 5.87
C THR A 246 0.30 -11.07 6.82
N VAL A 247 0.69 -9.80 6.96
CA VAL A 247 1.75 -9.37 7.89
C VAL A 247 1.18 -8.48 8.98
N SER A 248 0.55 -7.37 8.62
CA SER A 248 0.04 -6.39 9.60
C SER A 248 -1.39 -6.65 10.07
N GLY A 249 -2.04 -7.71 9.59
CA GLY A 249 -3.39 -8.08 10.04
C GLY A 249 -3.47 -8.70 11.43
N TRP A 250 -2.34 -9.06 12.06
CA TRP A 250 -2.28 -9.71 13.37
C TRP A 250 -1.02 -9.36 14.18
N ASP A 251 -1.00 -9.80 15.45
CA ASP A 251 0.14 -9.77 16.37
C ASP A 251 0.87 -8.41 16.45
N GLU A 252 2.20 -8.43 16.61
CA GLU A 252 3.02 -7.25 16.85
C GLU A 252 3.03 -6.25 15.68
N TYR A 253 2.81 -6.70 14.45
CA TYR A 253 2.73 -5.84 13.28
C TYR A 253 1.39 -5.10 13.21
N LEU A 254 0.30 -5.72 13.65
CA LEU A 254 -0.98 -5.04 13.85
C LEU A 254 -0.87 -3.97 14.96
N ASP A 255 -0.18 -4.29 16.05
CA ASP A 255 0.07 -3.31 17.12
C ASP A 255 0.91 -2.12 16.62
N ALA A 256 1.90 -2.39 15.77
CA ALA A 256 2.72 -1.36 15.14
C ALA A 256 1.88 -0.44 14.23
N TYR A 257 1.04 -1.04 13.38
CA TYR A 257 0.11 -0.33 12.51
C TYR A 257 -0.84 0.57 13.32
N LYS A 258 -1.50 0.02 14.35
CA LYS A 258 -2.41 0.76 15.24
C LYS A 258 -1.74 2.00 15.85
N LYS A 259 -0.56 1.79 16.44
CA LYS A 259 0.23 2.87 17.04
C LYS A 259 0.63 3.92 16.02
N PHE A 260 0.98 3.52 14.80
CA PHE A 260 1.32 4.46 13.73
C PHE A 260 0.12 5.31 13.30
N ILE A 261 -1.04 4.69 13.06
CA ILE A 261 -2.27 5.43 12.69
C ILE A 261 -2.65 6.42 13.80
N GLU A 262 -2.58 6.00 15.06
CA GLU A 262 -2.80 6.88 16.22
C GLU A 262 -1.79 8.03 16.27
N TYR A 263 -0.50 7.73 16.09
CA TYR A 263 0.58 8.71 16.08
C TYR A 263 0.40 9.78 14.99
N ALA A 264 0.24 9.35 13.74
CA ALA A 264 0.08 10.26 12.60
C ALA A 264 -1.18 11.12 12.75
N THR A 265 -2.30 10.52 13.19
CA THR A 265 -3.54 11.27 13.48
C THR A 265 -3.32 12.29 14.59
N GLY A 266 -2.64 11.91 15.68
CA GLY A 266 -2.32 12.82 16.79
C GLY A 266 -1.40 13.98 16.40
N LYS A 267 -0.62 13.82 15.32
CA LYS A 267 0.20 14.86 14.68
C LYS A 267 -0.57 15.70 13.65
N GLY A 268 -1.87 15.44 13.47
CA GLY A 268 -2.71 16.15 12.50
C GLY A 268 -2.48 15.74 11.05
N ALA A 269 -2.00 14.53 10.78
CA ALA A 269 -1.80 14.04 9.42
C ALA A 269 -3.11 14.04 8.61
N SER A 270 -3.01 14.39 7.34
CA SER A 270 -4.09 14.20 6.35
C SER A 270 -3.92 12.85 5.69
N PHE A 271 -4.92 11.98 5.85
CA PHE A 271 -4.95 10.68 5.18
C PHE A 271 -5.68 10.81 3.84
N VAL A 272 -5.08 10.33 2.76
CA VAL A 272 -5.62 10.41 1.40
C VAL A 272 -5.56 9.06 0.71
N THR A 273 -6.47 8.84 -0.24
CA THR A 273 -6.35 7.72 -1.18
C THR A 273 -5.26 8.01 -2.20
N THR A 274 -4.83 7.00 -2.95
CA THR A 274 -3.75 7.13 -3.92
C THR A 274 -4.19 7.96 -5.13
N LYS A 275 -5.45 7.81 -5.58
CA LYS A 275 -6.04 8.71 -6.57
C LYS A 275 -6.03 10.16 -6.11
N ALA A 276 -6.48 10.44 -4.88
CA ALA A 276 -6.49 11.81 -4.36
C ALA A 276 -5.07 12.40 -4.31
N LEU A 277 -4.08 11.57 -3.96
CA LEU A 277 -2.67 11.96 -4.02
C LEU A 277 -2.22 12.33 -5.44
N VAL A 278 -2.53 11.50 -6.45
CA VAL A 278 -2.23 11.78 -7.87
C VAL A 278 -2.97 13.02 -8.40
N GLU A 279 -4.22 13.20 -8.02
CA GLU A 279 -5.02 14.38 -8.42
C GLU A 279 -4.46 15.66 -7.80
N SER A 280 -3.96 15.60 -6.57
CA SER A 280 -3.31 16.74 -5.92
C SER A 280 -2.00 17.13 -6.65
N SER A 281 -1.20 16.15 -7.10
CA SER A 281 0.07 16.41 -7.79
C SER A 281 -0.11 16.97 -9.20
N LYS A 282 -1.27 16.74 -9.84
CA LYS A 282 -1.59 17.34 -11.15
C LYS A 282 -1.83 18.84 -11.09
N ASN A 283 -2.20 19.35 -9.91
CA ASN A 283 -2.60 20.73 -9.69
C ASN A 283 -1.54 21.54 -8.91
N ALA A 284 -0.41 20.91 -8.55
CA ALA A 284 0.73 21.53 -7.87
C ALA A 284 1.74 22.09 -8.88
#